data_AF-A0A443YLJ1-F1
#
_entry.id   AF-A0A443YLJ1-F1
#
_cell.length_a   1.000
_cell.length_b   1.000
_cell.length_c   1.000
_cell.angle_alpha   90.00
_cell.angle_beta   90.00
_cell.angle_gamma   90.00
#
_symmetry.space_group_name_H-M   'P 1'
#
loop_
_entity.id
_entity.type
_entity.pdbx_description
1 polymer ?
#
loop_
_entity_poly.entity_id
_entity_poly.type
_entity_poly.pdbx_seq_one_letter_code
_entity_poly.pdbx_strand_id
1 'polypeptide(L)'
;MLKNQKNSRRAGVAAVEMALILPIMFVLVMAIIEGGNAYYSWLTVQKAAQIGARFAATGRGDEEGTRLSQIIATTEAGVAALKNGTIDISVRSWPDLTATGDGIDNDPGAPCQLAEVAVLYNYEPFTPLVSPLLPDTIPLRGYDRKVNEPWKPCD
;
A
#
# COMPACT_ATOMS: atom_id res chain seq x y z
N MET A 1 -35.55 25.00 -47.20
CA MET A 1 -35.08 25.55 -45.90
C MET A 1 -35.45 24.71 -44.66
N LEU A 2 -36.56 23.96 -44.63
CA LEU A 2 -37.00 23.21 -43.43
C LEU A 2 -36.12 22.01 -42.99
N LYS A 3 -35.30 21.45 -43.89
CA LYS A 3 -34.46 20.26 -43.60
C LYS A 3 -33.28 20.58 -42.65
N ASN A 4 -32.73 21.80 -42.72
CA ASN A 4 -31.62 22.23 -41.87
C ASN A 4 -32.04 22.48 -40.41
N GLN A 5 -33.24 23.01 -40.17
CA GLN A 5 -33.73 23.28 -38.81
C GLN A 5 -34.04 22.00 -38.01
N LYS A 6 -34.44 20.92 -38.68
CA LYS A 6 -34.70 19.62 -38.03
C LYS A 6 -33.40 18.95 -37.56
N ASN A 7 -32.32 19.07 -38.33
CA ASN A 7 -31.00 18.57 -37.95
C ASN A 7 -30.36 19.39 -36.83
N SER A 8 -30.46 20.73 -36.85
CA SER A 8 -29.92 21.55 -35.75
C SER A 8 -30.63 21.31 -34.42
N ARG A 9 -31.97 21.12 -34.44
CA ARG A 9 -32.74 20.78 -33.23
C ARG A 9 -32.38 19.40 -32.67
N ARG A 10 -32.16 18.41 -33.53
CA ARG A 10 -31.69 17.06 -33.11
C ARG A 10 -30.28 17.10 -32.53
N ALA A 11 -29.38 17.86 -33.15
CA ALA A 11 -28.02 18.06 -32.63
C ALA A 11 -28.03 18.77 -31.26
N GLY A 12 -28.88 19.78 -31.07
CA GLY A 12 -29.02 20.48 -29.78
C GLY A 12 -29.57 19.58 -28.66
N VAL A 13 -30.56 18.74 -28.96
CA VAL A 13 -31.09 17.76 -27.98
C VAL A 13 -30.02 16.73 -27.62
N ALA A 14 -29.31 16.17 -28.60
CA ALA A 14 -28.22 15.23 -28.36
C ALA A 14 -27.08 15.84 -27.51
N ALA A 15 -26.76 17.13 -27.73
CA ALA A 15 -25.77 17.83 -26.92
C ALA A 15 -26.20 17.96 -25.44
N VAL A 16 -27.48 18.22 -25.19
CA VAL A 16 -28.04 18.29 -23.83
C VAL A 16 -28.06 16.92 -23.17
N GLU A 17 -28.44 15.86 -23.89
CA GLU A 17 -28.41 14.49 -23.37
C GLU A 17 -27.00 14.08 -22.96
N MET A 18 -25.98 14.40 -23.78
CA MET A 18 -24.58 14.13 -23.45
C MET A 18 -24.13 14.94 -22.22
N ALA A 19 -24.52 16.21 -22.12
CA ALA A 19 -24.17 17.08 -20.99
C ALA A 19 -24.71 16.56 -19.64
N LEU A 20 -25.82 15.82 -19.65
CA LEU A 20 -26.40 15.19 -18.45
C LEU A 20 -25.68 13.89 -18.05
N ILE A 21 -25.17 13.12 -19.02
CA ILE A 21 -24.49 11.84 -18.75
C ILE A 21 -23.02 12.06 -18.38
N LEU A 22 -22.38 13.07 -18.96
CA LEU A 22 -20.95 13.35 -18.81
C LEU A 22 -20.49 13.48 -17.35
N PRO A 23 -21.19 14.18 -16.44
CA PRO A 23 -20.78 14.28 -15.04
C PRO A 23 -20.69 12.92 -14.33
N ILE A 24 -21.65 12.03 -14.58
CA ILE A 24 -21.68 10.70 -13.97
C ILE A 24 -20.53 9.84 -14.52
N MET A 25 -20.31 9.89 -15.85
CA MET A 25 -19.18 9.23 -16.47
C MET A 25 -17.84 9.72 -15.90
N PHE A 26 -17.72 11.02 -15.63
CA PHE A 26 -16.50 11.60 -15.09
C PHE A 26 -16.22 11.14 -13.66
N VAL A 27 -17.23 11.11 -12.79
CA VAL A 27 -17.11 10.57 -11.43
C VAL A 27 -16.72 9.09 -11.46
N LEU A 28 -17.29 8.29 -12.37
CA LEU A 28 -16.94 6.87 -12.51
C LEU A 28 -15.49 6.67 -12.93
N VAL A 29 -15.00 7.44 -13.92
CA VAL A 29 -13.59 7.37 -14.34
C VAL A 29 -12.67 7.77 -13.20
N MET A 30 -12.99 8.85 -12.47
CA MET A 30 -12.24 9.28 -11.30
C MET A 30 -12.22 8.21 -10.21
N ALA A 31 -13.35 7.54 -9.94
CA ALA A 31 -13.43 6.48 -8.96
C ALA A 31 -12.57 5.26 -9.35
N ILE A 32 -12.53 4.93 -10.63
CA ILE A 32 -11.65 3.86 -11.15
C ILE A 32 -10.18 4.25 -10.99
N ILE A 33 -9.81 5.50 -11.29
CA ILE A 33 -8.45 6.00 -11.11
C ILE A 33 -8.04 5.95 -9.64
N GLU A 34 -8.89 6.45 -8.74
CA GLU A 34 -8.66 6.45 -7.30
C GLU A 34 -8.51 5.02 -6.76
N GLY A 35 -9.44 4.13 -7.11
CA GLY A 35 -9.38 2.71 -6.73
C GLY A 35 -8.14 2.00 -7.27
N GLY A 36 -7.73 2.30 -8.51
CA GLY A 36 -6.51 1.78 -9.10
C GLY A 36 -5.25 2.22 -8.34
N ASN A 37 -5.18 3.49 -7.93
CA ASN A 37 -4.07 4.00 -7.12
C ASN A 37 -4.04 3.39 -5.72
N ALA A 38 -5.19 3.27 -5.05
CA ALA A 38 -5.27 2.61 -3.75
C ALA A 38 -4.84 1.14 -3.83
N TYR A 39 -5.26 0.41 -4.86
CA TYR A 39 -4.88 -0.98 -5.08
C TYR A 39 -3.39 -1.14 -5.42
N TYR A 40 -2.85 -0.29 -6.29
CA TYR A 40 -1.42 -0.24 -6.58
C TYR A 40 -0.59 0.03 -5.31
N SER A 41 -1.06 0.98 -4.49
CA SER A 41 -0.43 1.29 -3.21
C SER A 41 -0.42 0.06 -2.32
N TRP A 42 -1.57 -0.58 -2.11
CA TRP A 42 -1.69 -1.81 -1.31
C TRP A 42 -0.72 -2.92 -1.74
N LEU A 43 -0.62 -3.18 -3.05
CA LEU A 43 0.34 -4.16 -3.59
C LEU A 43 1.79 -3.78 -3.32
N THR A 44 2.11 -2.48 -3.45
CA THR A 44 3.44 -1.93 -3.15
C THR A 44 3.79 -2.14 -1.68
N VAL A 45 2.88 -1.82 -0.76
CA VAL A 45 3.10 -2.00 0.69
C VAL A 45 3.30 -3.49 1.02
N GLN A 46 2.48 -4.38 0.46
CA GLN A 46 2.61 -5.82 0.67
C GLN A 46 3.94 -6.36 0.13
N LYS A 47 4.37 -5.88 -1.04
CA LYS A 47 5.64 -6.29 -1.63
C LYS A 47 6.84 -5.80 -0.83
N ALA A 48 6.81 -4.55 -0.35
CA ALA A 48 7.85 -3.99 0.49
C ALA A 48 8.01 -4.79 1.79
N ALA A 49 6.90 -5.14 2.46
CA ALA A 49 6.91 -5.99 3.65
C ALA A 49 7.55 -7.36 3.38
N GLN A 50 7.24 -8.01 2.25
CA GLN A 50 7.88 -9.28 1.87
C GLN A 50 9.38 -9.15 1.63
N ILE A 51 9.83 -8.04 1.03
CA ILE A 51 11.25 -7.79 0.79
C ILE A 51 11.96 -7.57 2.14
N GLY A 52 11.38 -6.77 3.02
CA GLY A 52 11.87 -6.56 4.38
C GLY A 52 11.96 -7.86 5.18
N ALA A 53 10.91 -8.69 5.17
CA ALA A 53 10.90 -9.97 5.88
C ALA A 53 11.94 -10.96 5.31
N ARG A 54 12.14 -10.98 3.98
CA ARG A 54 13.21 -11.79 3.35
C ARG A 54 14.59 -11.32 3.78
N PHE A 55 14.81 -10.01 3.82
CA PHE A 55 16.06 -9.45 4.29
C PHE A 55 16.30 -9.78 5.77
N ALA A 56 15.27 -9.58 6.61
CA ALA A 56 15.31 -9.91 8.03
C ALA A 56 15.73 -11.35 8.29
N ALA A 57 15.17 -12.29 7.51
CA ALA A 57 15.47 -13.71 7.61
C ALA A 57 16.92 -14.09 7.31
N THR A 58 17.75 -13.22 6.72
CA THR A 58 19.16 -13.52 6.42
C THR A 58 20.12 -13.27 7.57
N GLY A 59 19.70 -12.55 8.62
CA GLY A 59 20.59 -12.19 9.72
C GLY A 59 21.62 -11.10 9.40
N ARG A 60 21.62 -10.53 8.20
CA ARG A 60 22.59 -9.47 7.82
C ARG A 60 22.49 -8.26 8.76
N GLY A 61 23.65 -7.76 9.21
CA GLY A 61 23.75 -6.65 10.15
C GLY A 61 23.67 -7.05 11.62
N ASP A 62 23.52 -8.34 11.95
CA ASP A 62 23.41 -8.82 13.34
C ASP A 62 24.70 -8.63 14.14
N GLU A 63 25.85 -8.98 13.54
CA GLU A 63 27.17 -8.82 14.18
C GLU A 63 27.54 -7.35 14.40
N GLU A 64 27.10 -6.48 13.47
CA GLU A 64 27.34 -5.04 13.53
C GLU A 64 26.28 -4.28 14.37
N GLY A 65 25.21 -4.95 14.84
CA GLY A 65 24.10 -4.32 15.55
C GLY A 65 23.25 -3.37 14.68
N THR A 66 23.34 -3.47 13.35
CA THR A 66 22.63 -2.61 12.39
C THR A 66 21.46 -3.32 11.68
N ARG A 67 21.17 -4.57 12.05
CA ARG A 67 20.15 -5.38 11.38
C ARG A 67 18.77 -4.72 11.30
N LEU A 68 18.28 -4.17 12.42
CA LEU A 68 16.97 -3.50 12.46
C LEU A 68 16.92 -2.32 11.47
N SER A 69 17.92 -1.43 11.51
CA SER A 69 17.94 -0.26 10.62
C SER A 69 18.10 -0.66 9.15
N GLN A 70 18.85 -1.72 8.84
CA GLN A 70 18.95 -2.26 7.48
C GLN A 70 17.63 -2.88 6.99
N ILE A 71 16.87 -3.57 7.84
CA ILE A 71 15.53 -4.09 7.50
C ILE A 71 14.59 -2.93 7.17
N ILE A 72 14.57 -1.90 8.02
CA ILE A 72 13.73 -0.71 7.82
C ILE A 72 14.13 -0.01 6.52
N ALA A 73 15.41 0.30 6.31
CA ALA A 73 15.88 0.97 5.10
C ALA A 73 15.57 0.17 3.82
N THR A 74 15.72 -1.15 3.86
CA THR A 74 15.38 -2.02 2.74
C THR A 74 13.87 -2.01 2.44
N THR A 75 13.04 -1.95 3.50
CA THR A 75 11.58 -1.88 3.38
C THR A 75 11.13 -0.52 2.87
N GLU A 76 11.72 0.57 3.36
CA GLU A 76 11.49 1.95 2.91
C GLU A 76 11.79 2.12 1.42
N ALA A 77 12.87 1.53 0.93
CA ALA A 77 13.20 1.54 -0.49
C ALA A 77 12.08 0.91 -1.35
N GLY A 78 11.36 -0.07 -0.83
CA GLY A 78 10.23 -0.72 -1.49
C GLY A 78 8.97 0.14 -1.59
N VAL A 79 8.81 1.14 -0.72
CA VAL A 79 7.66 2.07 -0.69
C VAL A 79 8.01 3.48 -1.16
N ALA A 80 9.24 3.73 -1.61
CA ALA A 80 9.72 5.06 -2.00
C ALA A 80 8.89 5.74 -3.11
N ALA A 81 8.14 4.98 -3.90
CA ALA A 81 7.25 5.49 -4.95
C ALA A 81 5.91 6.04 -4.42
N LEU A 82 5.52 5.68 -3.19
CA LEU A 82 4.28 6.16 -2.57
C LEU A 82 4.50 7.58 -2.02
N LYS A 83 3.58 8.50 -2.33
CA LYS A 83 3.75 9.95 -2.03
C LYS A 83 2.57 10.60 -1.31
N ASN A 84 1.36 10.09 -1.50
CA ASN A 84 0.13 10.69 -0.96
C ASN A 84 -0.28 9.97 0.32
N GLY A 85 0.44 10.23 1.41
CA GLY A 85 0.13 9.63 2.71
C GLY A 85 1.35 9.44 3.59
N THR A 86 1.13 8.83 4.76
CA THR A 86 2.18 8.54 5.75
C THR A 86 2.48 7.05 5.81
N ILE A 87 3.76 6.71 6.01
CA ILE A 87 4.24 5.33 6.07
C ILE A 87 4.80 5.10 7.47
N ASP A 88 4.39 3.99 8.07
CA ASP A 88 4.92 3.47 9.32
C ASP A 88 5.39 2.02 9.10
N ILE A 89 6.61 1.70 9.54
CA ILE A 89 7.24 0.39 9.36
C ILE A 89 7.54 -0.16 10.74
N SER A 90 7.01 -1.34 11.02
CA SER A 90 7.26 -2.06 12.26
C SER A 90 7.93 -3.39 11.97
N VAL A 91 8.92 -3.72 12.80
CA VAL A 91 9.59 -5.01 12.82
C VAL A 91 9.34 -5.62 14.18
N ARG A 92 8.83 -6.85 14.19
CA ARG A 92 8.46 -7.56 15.42
C ARG A 92 8.97 -8.99 15.37
N SER A 93 9.21 -9.59 16.51
CA SER A 93 9.60 -10.99 16.60
C SER A 93 8.77 -11.79 17.58
N TRP A 94 8.82 -13.11 17.42
CA TRP A 94 8.29 -14.08 18.37
C TRP A 94 9.30 -15.22 18.57
N PRO A 95 9.45 -15.71 19.81
CA PRO A 95 10.28 -16.87 20.08
C PRO A 95 9.68 -18.17 19.50
N ASP A 96 8.36 -18.20 19.28
CA ASP A 96 7.66 -19.33 18.68
C ASP A 96 7.42 -19.14 17.18
N LEU A 97 7.26 -20.25 16.45
CA LEU A 97 7.00 -20.22 15.01
C LEU A 97 5.53 -19.94 14.68
N THR A 98 4.66 -19.94 15.70
CA THR A 98 3.22 -19.73 15.56
C THR A 98 2.77 -18.30 15.87
N ALA A 99 3.71 -17.41 16.24
CA ALA A 99 3.43 -16.03 16.64
C ALA A 99 2.35 -15.92 17.73
N THR A 100 2.47 -16.75 18.77
CA THR A 100 1.52 -16.74 19.89
C THR A 100 1.89 -15.66 20.89
N GLY A 101 0.87 -14.95 21.39
CA GLY A 101 1.06 -13.82 22.31
C GLY A 101 1.49 -12.53 21.60
N ASP A 102 1.84 -11.53 22.41
CA ASP A 102 2.28 -10.24 21.92
C ASP A 102 3.72 -10.35 21.38
N GLY A 103 3.93 -9.82 20.17
CA GLY A 103 5.26 -9.77 19.56
C GLY A 103 6.16 -8.75 20.25
N ILE A 104 7.47 -8.96 20.17
CA ILE A 104 8.46 -8.02 20.69
C ILE A 104 8.67 -6.94 19.63
N ASP A 105 8.33 -5.69 19.96
CA ASP A 105 8.47 -4.55 19.06
C ASP A 105 9.92 -4.11 18.90
N ASN A 106 10.26 -3.61 17.70
CA ASN A 106 11.60 -3.17 17.32
C ASN A 106 12.67 -4.26 17.48
N ASP A 107 12.26 -5.52 17.40
CA ASP A 107 13.15 -6.66 17.48
C ASP A 107 13.11 -7.48 16.18
N PRO A 108 14.24 -7.68 15.49
CA PRO A 108 14.31 -8.49 14.27
C PRO A 108 14.34 -10.00 14.56
N GLY A 109 14.30 -10.42 15.83
CA GLY A 109 14.32 -11.81 16.27
C GLY A 109 15.71 -12.45 16.21
N ALA A 110 15.96 -13.41 17.09
CA ALA A 110 17.18 -14.23 17.06
C ALA A 110 17.18 -15.24 15.89
N PRO A 111 18.28 -15.98 15.66
CA PRO A 111 18.27 -17.12 14.74
C PRO A 111 17.14 -18.10 15.06
N CYS A 112 16.55 -18.73 14.05
CA CYS A 112 15.38 -19.63 14.17
C CYS A 112 14.09 -19.02 14.75
N GLN A 113 14.08 -17.75 15.16
CA GLN A 113 12.87 -17.09 15.62
C GLN A 113 12.04 -16.57 14.45
N LEU A 114 10.76 -16.34 14.69
CA LEU A 114 9.87 -15.77 13.69
C LEU A 114 9.97 -14.24 13.73
N ALA A 115 10.29 -13.63 12.60
CA ALA A 115 10.28 -12.19 12.43
C ALA A 115 9.12 -11.76 11.50
N GLU A 116 8.41 -10.71 11.87
CA GLU A 116 7.42 -10.01 11.07
C GLU A 116 7.98 -8.65 10.65
N VAL A 117 7.81 -8.32 9.37
CA VAL A 117 7.93 -6.96 8.90
C VAL A 117 6.57 -6.52 8.41
N ALA A 118 6.05 -5.46 9.01
CA ALA A 118 4.77 -4.88 8.68
C ALA A 118 4.95 -3.42 8.26
N VAL A 119 4.15 -3.01 7.29
CA VAL A 119 4.15 -1.65 6.76
C VAL A 119 2.71 -1.19 6.73
N LEU A 120 2.45 -0.08 7.41
CA LEU A 120 1.17 0.61 7.43
C LEU A 120 1.32 1.89 6.60
N TYR A 121 0.56 1.98 5.52
CA TYR A 121 0.49 3.18 4.69
C TYR A 121 -0.89 3.81 4.85
N ASN A 122 -0.95 4.98 5.47
CA ASN A 122 -2.17 5.77 5.56
C ASN A 122 -2.32 6.54 4.25
N TYR A 123 -2.99 5.93 3.27
CA TYR A 123 -3.21 6.49 1.95
C TYR A 123 -4.19 7.67 2.02
N GLU A 124 -3.84 8.78 1.39
CA GLU A 124 -4.67 9.99 1.31
C GLU A 124 -5.29 10.11 -0.09
N PRO A 125 -6.63 9.97 -0.21
CA PRO A 125 -7.30 10.14 -1.48
C PRO A 125 -7.11 11.53 -2.07
N PHE A 126 -6.74 11.61 -3.34
CA PHE A 126 -6.38 12.90 -3.97
C PHE A 126 -7.18 13.20 -5.24
N THR A 127 -7.94 12.25 -5.79
CA THR A 127 -8.72 12.50 -7.01
C THR A 127 -9.89 13.45 -6.71
N PRO A 128 -10.02 14.58 -7.43
CA PRO A 128 -11.14 15.50 -7.27
C PRO A 128 -12.49 14.81 -7.45
N LEU A 129 -13.54 15.35 -6.83
CA LEU A 129 -14.93 14.81 -6.83
C LEU A 129 -15.10 13.44 -6.14
N VAL A 130 -14.04 12.66 -5.96
CA VAL A 130 -14.06 11.36 -5.27
C VAL A 130 -13.49 11.46 -3.87
N SER A 131 -12.34 12.13 -3.70
CA SER A 131 -11.70 12.34 -2.39
C SER A 131 -12.66 12.89 -1.31
N PRO A 132 -13.51 13.90 -1.58
CA PRO A 132 -14.48 14.40 -0.59
C PRO A 132 -15.57 13.39 -0.17
N LEU A 133 -15.73 12.28 -0.90
CA LEU A 133 -16.70 11.22 -0.58
C LEU A 133 -16.07 10.09 0.23
N LEU A 134 -14.75 10.09 0.39
CA LEU A 134 -13.97 9.08 1.09
C LEU A 134 -13.47 9.63 2.44
N PRO A 135 -13.03 8.75 3.36
CA PRO A 135 -12.30 9.19 4.54
C PRO A 135 -11.00 9.91 4.16
N ASP A 136 -10.55 10.82 5.02
CA ASP A 136 -9.30 11.58 4.82
C ASP A 136 -8.08 10.67 4.66
N THR A 137 -8.06 9.54 5.40
CA THR A 137 -7.03 8.52 5.28
C THR A 137 -7.63 7.12 5.22
N ILE A 138 -7.01 6.25 4.41
CA ILE A 138 -7.37 4.84 4.26
C ILE A 138 -6.15 4.00 4.66
N PRO A 139 -6.20 3.25 5.78
CA PRO A 139 -5.07 2.46 6.25
C PRO A 139 -4.88 1.22 5.37
N LEU A 140 -3.79 1.19 4.61
CA LEU A 140 -3.37 0.06 3.80
C LEU A 140 -2.22 -0.67 4.51
N ARG A 141 -2.50 -1.89 4.98
CA ARG A 141 -1.52 -2.71 5.69
C ARG A 141 -0.97 -3.82 4.79
N GLY A 142 0.34 -3.91 4.72
CA GLY A 142 1.07 -5.06 4.20
C GLY A 142 1.94 -5.68 5.29
N TYR A 143 2.01 -7.01 5.36
CA TYR A 143 2.93 -7.68 6.27
C TYR A 143 3.38 -9.03 5.70
N ASP A 144 4.56 -9.47 6.12
CA ASP A 144 5.05 -10.82 5.88
C ASP A 144 5.81 -11.32 7.11
N ARG A 145 5.78 -12.63 7.32
CA ARG A 145 6.46 -13.31 8.44
C ARG A 145 7.42 -14.34 7.89
N LYS A 146 8.64 -14.35 8.41
CA LYS A 146 9.65 -15.34 8.06
C LYS A 146 10.40 -15.84 9.27
N VAL A 147 10.69 -17.13 9.26
CA VAL A 147 11.62 -17.73 10.21
C VAL A 147 13.02 -17.32 9.79
N ASN A 148 13.76 -16.82 10.76
CA ASN A 148 15.15 -16.44 10.62
C ASN A 148 16.03 -17.66 10.32
N GLU A 149 16.95 -17.53 9.36
CA GLU A 149 17.94 -18.56 9.05
C GLU A 149 18.82 -18.88 10.27
N PRO A 150 19.39 -20.10 10.35
CA PRO A 150 20.27 -20.48 11.46
C PRO A 150 21.70 -19.97 11.23
N TRP A 151 21.90 -18.65 11.21
CA TRP A 151 23.24 -18.04 11.03
C TRP A 151 24.14 -18.17 12.27
N LYS A 152 23.56 -18.51 13.43
CA LYS A 152 24.21 -18.96 14.67
C LYS A 152 23.41 -20.16 15.21
N PRO A 153 23.99 -20.99 16.11
CA PRO A 153 23.24 -22.02 16.81
C PRO A 153 21.97 -21.42 17.43
N CYS A 154 20.86 -22.12 17.25
CA CYS A 154 19.59 -21.71 17.83
C CYS A 154 19.56 -22.22 19.26
N ASP A 155 19.89 -21.35 20.20
CA ASP A 155 19.83 -21.60 21.64
C ASP A 155 18.38 -21.54 22.16
#